data_AF-A0A9D9HE61-F1
#
_entry.id   AF-A0A9D9HE61-F1
#
_cell.length_a   1.000
_cell.length_b   1.000
_cell.length_c   1.000
_cell.angle_alpha   90.00
_cell.angle_beta   90.00
_cell.angle_gamma   90.00
#
_symmetry.space_group_name_H-M   'P 1'
#
loop_
_entity.id
_entity.type
_entity.pdbx_description
1 polymer ?
#
loop_
_entity_poly.entity_id
_entity_poly.type
_entity_poly.pdbx_seq_one_letter_code
_entity_poly.pdbx_strand_id
1 'polypeptide(L)'
;MQDPGRLQTINVSRVLRTLRLSPRTSRIRISEELGLDRSTVTKIVRNLMEKDIIRTAGKKSLQSGAGRKQIELVVNGEFGAVLGLEIQRDRWCGVVSFLDGRILRSFSGKFPAPLSRDTLASAVASVLAETGQAARQDGL
;
A
#
# COMPACT_ATOMS: atom_id res chain seq x y z
N MET A 1 21.99 7.61 22.62
CA MET A 1 22.64 7.14 21.38
C MET A 1 21.55 6.62 20.45
N GLN A 2 21.35 7.21 19.27
CA GLN A 2 20.28 6.81 18.34
C GLN A 2 20.72 5.59 17.51
N ASP A 3 19.87 4.56 17.41
CA ASP A 3 20.12 3.36 16.60
C ASP A 3 20.04 3.70 15.10
N PRO A 4 21.13 3.51 14.31
CA PRO A 4 21.16 3.79 12.88
C PRO A 4 20.06 3.05 12.09
N GLY A 5 19.69 1.83 12.50
CA GLY A 5 18.65 1.06 11.84
C GLY A 5 17.26 1.68 12.00
N ARG A 6 16.99 2.30 13.15
CA ARG A 6 15.71 2.94 13.47
C ARG A 6 15.49 4.20 12.62
N LEU A 7 16.53 5.00 12.41
CA LEU A 7 16.48 6.19 11.55
C LEU A 7 16.19 5.82 10.09
N GLN A 8 16.78 4.73 9.60
CA GLN A 8 16.52 4.24 8.25
C GLN A 8 15.05 3.83 8.07
N THR A 9 14.49 3.08 9.02
CA THR A 9 13.07 2.67 8.99
C THR A 9 12.11 3.87 8.98
N ILE A 10 12.40 4.90 9.77
CA ILE A 10 11.61 6.14 9.81
C ILE A 10 11.65 6.83 8.45
N ASN A 11 12.83 6.99 7.85
CA ASN A 11 12.97 7.68 6.56
C ASN A 11 12.27 6.92 5.43
N VAL A 12 12.38 5.59 5.38
CA VAL A 12 11.64 4.75 4.42
C VAL A 12 10.13 4.98 4.57
N SER A 13 9.62 4.96 5.80
CA SER A 13 8.20 5.16 6.08
C SER A 13 7.72 6.55 5.66
N ARG A 14 8.51 7.60 5.90
CA ARG A 14 8.22 8.97 5.48
C ARG A 14 8.17 9.11 3.95
N VAL A 15 9.12 8.50 3.24
CA VAL A 15 9.13 8.49 1.77
C VAL A 15 7.91 7.77 1.21
N LEU A 16 7.58 6.58 1.72
CA LEU A 16 6.38 5.84 1.28
C LEU A 16 5.09 6.62 1.55
N ARG A 17 4.96 7.23 2.74
CA ARG A 17 3.80 8.08 3.08
C ARG A 17 3.67 9.25 2.10
N THR A 18 4.78 9.90 1.77
CA THR A 18 4.80 11.02 0.81
C THR A 18 4.33 10.56 -0.56
N LEU A 19 4.84 9.43 -1.06
CA LEU A 19 4.42 8.85 -2.34
C LEU A 19 2.94 8.44 -2.36
N ARG A 20 2.40 8.00 -1.22
CA ARG A 20 0.99 7.62 -1.08
C ARG A 20 0.05 8.83 -1.06
N LEU A 21 0.43 9.91 -0.35
CA LEU A 21 -0.39 11.12 -0.22
C LEU A 21 -0.25 12.06 -1.44
N SER A 22 0.94 12.08 -2.04
CA SER A 22 1.30 12.93 -3.18
C SER A 22 1.84 12.07 -4.33
N PRO A 23 0.99 11.27 -5.00
CA PRO A 23 1.41 10.42 -6.11
C PRO A 23 1.97 11.26 -7.26
N ARG A 24 2.84 10.65 -8.09
CA ARG A 24 3.53 11.31 -9.22
C ARG A 24 4.50 12.41 -8.81
N THR A 25 5.11 12.28 -7.63
CA THR A 25 6.19 13.18 -7.19
C THR A 25 7.57 12.69 -7.67
N SER A 26 8.59 13.54 -7.59
CA SER A 26 9.96 13.22 -8.00
C SER A 26 10.89 13.08 -6.80
N ARG A 27 12.05 12.44 -6.98
CA ARG A 27 13.09 12.32 -5.93
C ARG A 27 13.52 13.67 -5.35
N ILE A 28 13.57 14.70 -6.21
CA ILE A 28 13.96 16.05 -5.81
C ILE A 28 12.90 16.65 -4.89
N ARG A 29 11.62 16.57 -5.27
CA ARG A 29 10.53 17.05 -4.43
C ARG A 29 10.43 16.30 -3.11
N ILE A 30 10.63 14.97 -3.11
CA ILE A 30 10.66 14.17 -1.86
C ILE A 30 11.79 14.64 -0.93
N SER A 31 12.97 14.93 -1.48
CA SER A 31 14.13 15.44 -0.72
C SER A 31 13.83 16.80 -0.10
N GLU A 32 13.25 17.72 -0.87
CA GLU A 32 12.85 19.05 -0.43
C GLU A 32 11.74 19.00 0.64
N GLU A 33 10.67 18.24 0.40
CA GLU A 33 9.51 18.12 1.30
C GLU A 33 9.87 17.46 2.65
N LEU A 34 10.75 16.46 2.62
CA LEU A 34 11.14 15.73 3.83
C LEU A 34 12.38 16.29 4.53
N GLY A 35 13.07 17.27 3.94
CA GLY A 35 14.34 17.80 4.44
C GLY A 35 15.44 16.73 4.47
N LEU A 36 15.39 15.76 3.56
CA LEU A 36 16.36 14.68 3.47
C LEU A 36 17.38 15.00 2.39
N ASP A 37 18.63 14.60 2.57
CA ASP A 37 19.65 14.74 1.54
C ASP A 37 19.32 13.87 0.30
N ARG A 38 19.79 14.32 -0.87
CA ARG A 38 19.49 13.69 -2.15
C ARG A 38 20.02 12.25 -2.24
N SER A 39 21.17 11.96 -1.61
CA SER A 39 21.75 10.61 -1.58
C SER A 39 20.88 9.64 -0.77
N THR A 40 20.35 10.05 0.38
CA THR A 40 19.44 9.27 1.21
C THR A 40 18.16 8.94 0.47
N VAL A 41 17.52 9.94 -0.14
CA VAL A 41 16.31 9.71 -0.94
C VAL A 41 16.60 8.78 -2.12
N THR A 42 17.73 8.95 -2.81
CA THR A 42 18.13 8.09 -3.92
C THR A 42 18.30 6.64 -3.48
N LYS A 43 18.98 6.39 -2.35
CA LYS A 43 19.17 5.04 -1.79
C LYS A 43 17.83 4.40 -1.39
N ILE A 44 16.96 5.16 -0.71
CA ILE A 44 15.63 4.67 -0.31
C ILE A 44 14.78 4.33 -1.54
N VAL A 45 14.70 5.24 -2.50
CA VAL A 45 13.91 5.04 -3.73
C VAL A 45 14.44 3.86 -4.54
N ARG A 46 15.77 3.69 -4.64
CA ARG A 46 16.37 2.53 -5.31
C ARG A 46 15.93 1.23 -4.65
N ASN A 47 16.08 1.12 -3.33
CA ASN A 47 15.68 -0.08 -2.57
C ASN A 47 14.18 -0.37 -2.69
N LEU A 48 13.32 0.64 -2.72
CA LEU A 48 11.88 0.47 -2.87
C LEU A 48 11.49 0.02 -4.28
N MET A 49 12.18 0.53 -5.33
CA MET A 49 11.98 0.08 -6.71
C MET A 49 12.50 -1.34 -6.93
N GLU A 50 13.65 -1.70 -6.36
CA GLU A 50 14.21 -3.07 -6.42
C GLU A 50 13.25 -4.10 -5.80
N LYS A 51 12.45 -3.68 -4.82
CA LYS A 51 11.40 -4.49 -4.19
C LYS A 51 10.04 -4.38 -4.87
N ASP A 52 9.93 -3.64 -5.96
CA ASP A 52 8.69 -3.36 -6.68
C ASP A 52 7.58 -2.71 -5.83
N ILE A 53 7.93 -2.09 -4.69
CA ILE A 53 6.98 -1.38 -3.82
C ILE A 53 6.55 -0.05 -4.47
N ILE A 54 7.45 0.53 -5.26
CA ILE A 54 7.21 1.78 -6.00
C ILE A 54 7.68 1.58 -7.44
N ARG A 55 7.08 2.30 -8.38
CA ARG A 55 7.45 2.28 -9.79
C ARG A 55 7.47 3.68 -10.37
N THR A 56 8.02 3.80 -11.56
CA THR A 56 7.89 5.05 -12.32
C THR A 56 6.45 5.20 -12.79
N ALA A 57 5.90 6.39 -12.65
CA ALA A 57 4.66 6.73 -13.34
C ALA A 57 5.01 6.80 -14.83
N GLY A 58 4.41 5.95 -15.66
CA GLY A 58 4.67 5.93 -17.10
C GLY A 58 4.61 7.33 -17.73
N LYS A 59 5.28 7.51 -18.88
CA LYS A 59 5.38 8.81 -19.55
C LYS A 59 4.00 9.42 -19.74
N LYS A 60 3.72 10.57 -19.12
CA LYS A 60 2.85 11.54 -19.79
C LYS A 60 3.58 11.96 -21.06
N SER A 61 3.07 11.49 -22.20
CA SER A 61 3.10 12.30 -23.42
C SER A 61 2.59 13.70 -23.04
N LEU A 62 3.16 14.75 -23.64
CA LEU A 62 2.92 16.17 -23.36
C LEU A 62 3.86 16.80 -22.31
N GLN A 63 5.13 16.94 -22.69
CA GLN A 63 5.85 18.19 -22.50
C GLN A 63 6.99 18.23 -23.53
N SER A 64 6.69 18.90 -24.65
CA SER A 64 7.65 19.38 -25.64
C SER A 64 8.31 20.61 -25.04
N GLY A 65 9.41 20.43 -24.29
CA GLY A 65 10.15 21.52 -23.69
C GLY A 65 11.56 21.06 -23.34
N ALA A 66 12.55 21.89 -23.67
CA ALA A 66 13.97 21.63 -23.47
C ALA A 66 14.32 21.63 -21.97
N GLY A 67 14.06 20.53 -21.28
CA GLY A 67 14.42 20.32 -19.89
C GLY A 67 14.56 18.83 -19.60
N ARG A 68 15.47 18.47 -18.68
CA ARG A 68 15.67 17.07 -18.27
C ARG A 68 14.38 16.58 -17.60
N LYS A 69 13.65 15.66 -18.28
CA LYS A 69 12.40 15.09 -17.76
C LYS A 69 12.59 14.53 -16.36
N GLN A 70 11.83 15.05 -15.40
CA GLN A 70 11.78 14.52 -14.05
C GLN A 70 11.05 13.17 -14.08
N ILE A 71 11.63 12.14 -13.46
CA ILE A 71 11.00 10.83 -13.33
C ILE A 71 9.98 10.93 -12.19
N GLU A 72 8.70 10.77 -12.51
CA GLU A 72 7.62 10.69 -11.54
C GLU A 72 7.57 9.29 -10.93
N LEU A 73 7.29 9.22 -9.63
CA LEU A 73 7.22 8.00 -8.84
C LEU A 73 5.81 7.81 -8.30
N VAL A 74 5.36 6.56 -8.26
CA VAL A 74 4.09 6.14 -7.65
C VAL A 74 4.29 4.88 -6.82
N VAL A 75 3.47 4.69 -5.80
CA VAL A 75 3.35 3.39 -5.13
C VAL A 75 2.86 2.37 -6.15
N ASN A 76 3.47 1.19 -6.17
CA ASN A 76 2.93 0.09 -6.92
C ASN A 76 1.73 -0.48 -6.15
N GLY A 77 0.52 -0.16 -6.56
CA GLY A 77 -0.69 -0.68 -5.92
C GLY A 77 -0.76 -2.20 -5.92
N GLU A 78 -0.19 -2.82 -6.96
CA GLU A 78 -0.18 -4.28 -7.17
C GLU A 78 0.96 -5.00 -6.44
N PHE A 79 1.82 -4.26 -5.72
CA PHE A 79 2.86 -4.86 -4.88
C PHE A 79 2.29 -5.84 -3.82
N GLY A 80 1.04 -5.61 -3.40
CA GLY A 80 0.35 -6.53 -2.52
C GLY A 80 -1.11 -6.17 -2.32
N ALA A 81 -1.85 -7.11 -1.74
CA ALA A 81 -3.24 -6.93 -1.34
C ALA A 81 -3.37 -6.86 0.19
N VAL A 82 -4.41 -6.16 0.64
CA VAL A 82 -4.79 -6.01 2.05
C VAL A 82 -6.22 -6.52 2.22
N LEU A 83 -6.43 -7.35 3.24
CA LEU A 83 -7.76 -7.72 3.73
C LEU A 83 -8.19 -6.74 4.84
N GLY A 84 -9.23 -5.96 4.58
CA GLY A 84 -9.96 -5.21 5.58
C GLY A 84 -11.12 -6.05 6.13
N LEU A 85 -11.27 -6.09 7.45
CA LEU A 85 -12.36 -6.77 8.14
C LEU A 85 -13.13 -5.77 8.99
N GLU A 86 -14.45 -5.75 8.82
CA GLU A 86 -15.38 -5.03 9.68
C GLU A 86 -16.33 -6.03 10.32
N ILE A 87 -16.37 -6.04 11.66
CA ILE A 87 -17.21 -6.95 12.43
C ILE A 87 -18.19 -6.10 13.24
N GLN A 88 -19.47 -6.38 13.06
CA GLN A 88 -20.57 -5.76 13.78
C GLN A 88 -21.35 -6.82 14.57
N ARG A 89 -22.40 -6.39 15.30
CA ARG A 89 -23.13 -7.27 16.23
C ARG A 89 -23.75 -8.50 15.55
N ASP A 90 -24.30 -8.32 14.37
CA ASP A 90 -25.10 -9.32 13.65
C ASP A 90 -24.57 -9.59 12.23
N ARG A 91 -23.47 -8.95 11.86
CA ARG A 91 -22.92 -9.01 10.50
C ARG A 91 -21.42 -8.77 10.45
N TRP A 92 -20.83 -9.13 9.33
CA TRP A 92 -19.46 -8.84 8.98
C TRP A 92 -19.34 -8.40 7.53
N CYS A 93 -18.26 -7.67 7.25
CA CYS A 93 -17.83 -7.30 5.92
C CYS A 93 -16.32 -7.56 5.78
N GLY A 94 -15.92 -8.15 4.67
CA GLY A 94 -14.53 -8.34 4.28
C GLY A 94 -14.25 -7.63 2.96
N VAL A 95 -13.12 -6.95 2.84
CA VAL A 95 -12.70 -6.26 1.61
C VAL A 95 -11.27 -6.61 1.28
N VAL A 96 -11.02 -7.10 0.07
CA VAL A 96 -9.67 -7.27 -0.47
C VAL A 96 -9.39 -6.08 -1.36
N SER A 97 -8.26 -5.41 -1.15
CA SER A 97 -7.87 -4.22 -1.91
C SER A 97 -6.38 -4.18 -2.17
N PHE A 98 -5.98 -3.51 -3.24
CA PHE A 98 -4.60 -3.14 -3.48
C PHE A 98 -4.14 -2.02 -2.53
N LEU A 99 -2.82 -1.80 -2.44
CA LEU A 99 -2.25 -0.75 -1.57
C LEU A 99 -2.63 0.68 -1.97
N ASP A 100 -3.08 0.87 -3.21
CA ASP A 100 -3.62 2.14 -3.71
C ASP A 100 -5.11 2.34 -3.40
N GLY A 101 -5.75 1.37 -2.72
CA GLY A 101 -7.15 1.42 -2.31
C GLY A 101 -8.13 0.90 -3.36
N ARG A 102 -7.68 0.46 -4.54
CA ARG A 102 -8.56 -0.22 -5.51
C ARG A 102 -9.09 -1.51 -4.89
N ILE A 103 -10.41 -1.60 -4.76
CA ILE A 103 -11.08 -2.80 -4.23
C ILE A 103 -11.06 -3.88 -5.31
N LEU A 104 -10.52 -5.03 -4.94
CA LEU A 104 -10.55 -6.26 -5.74
C LEU A 104 -11.86 -6.99 -5.53
N ARG A 105 -12.26 -7.14 -4.26
CA ARG A 105 -13.47 -7.87 -3.89
C ARG A 105 -14.02 -7.41 -2.55
N SER A 106 -15.32 -7.59 -2.37
CA SER A 106 -15.99 -7.42 -1.09
C SER A 106 -16.87 -8.63 -0.80
N PHE A 107 -16.99 -8.95 0.48
CA PHE A 107 -17.73 -10.08 1.03
C PHE A 107 -18.52 -9.58 2.22
N SER A 108 -19.66 -10.19 2.49
CA SER A 108 -20.42 -9.88 3.69
C SER A 108 -21.26 -11.07 4.10
N GLY A 109 -21.54 -11.16 5.39
CA GLY A 109 -22.40 -12.20 5.94
C GLY A 109 -23.00 -11.79 7.27
N LYS A 110 -23.86 -12.66 7.79
CA LYS A 110 -24.55 -12.45 9.08
C LYS A 110 -24.05 -13.44 10.12
N PHE A 111 -24.19 -13.07 11.39
CA PHE A 111 -23.98 -13.97 12.52
C PHE A 111 -25.32 -14.37 13.16
N PRO A 112 -25.41 -15.58 13.71
CA PRO A 112 -26.38 -15.88 14.74
C PRO A 112 -26.12 -14.93 15.93
N ALA A 113 -27.14 -14.18 16.34
CA ALA A 113 -27.07 -13.37 17.55
C ALA A 113 -27.45 -14.22 18.78
N PRO A 114 -26.80 -14.06 19.94
CA PRO A 114 -25.70 -13.12 20.23
C PRO A 114 -24.31 -13.64 19.81
N LEU A 115 -23.40 -12.71 19.53
CA LEU A 115 -21.98 -13.02 19.28
C LEU A 115 -21.36 -13.70 20.50
N SER A 116 -20.97 -14.96 20.35
CA SER A 116 -20.09 -15.67 21.28
C SER A 116 -18.65 -15.68 20.75
N ARG A 117 -17.68 -16.05 21.60
CA ARG A 117 -16.28 -16.22 21.20
C ARG A 117 -16.13 -17.26 20.08
N ASP A 118 -16.91 -18.33 20.14
CA ASP A 118 -16.88 -19.41 19.16
C ASP A 118 -17.45 -18.94 17.82
N THR A 119 -18.55 -18.18 17.85
CA THR A 119 -19.15 -17.59 16.64
C THR A 119 -18.21 -16.61 15.94
N LEU A 120 -17.43 -15.83 16.70
CA LEU A 120 -16.42 -14.92 16.16
C LEU A 120 -15.23 -15.66 15.53
N ALA A 121 -14.79 -16.78 16.12
CA ALA A 121 -13.71 -17.57 15.53
C ALA A 121 -14.15 -18.20 14.20
N SER A 122 -15.34 -18.79 14.16
CA SER A 122 -15.94 -19.33 12.93
C SER A 122 -16.14 -18.23 11.87
N ALA A 123 -16.52 -17.03 12.30
CA ALA A 123 -16.66 -15.88 11.42
C ALA A 123 -15.37 -15.54 10.68
N VAL A 124 -14.29 -15.32 11.45
CA VAL A 124 -12.98 -14.98 10.90
C VAL A 124 -12.49 -16.09 9.97
N ALA A 125 -12.73 -17.36 10.34
CA ALA A 125 -12.40 -18.50 9.48
C ALA A 125 -13.17 -18.47 8.14
N SER A 126 -14.48 -18.17 8.15
CA SER A 126 -15.28 -18.03 6.93
C SER A 126 -14.78 -16.88 6.06
N VAL A 127 -14.49 -15.70 6.65
CA VAL A 127 -13.99 -14.56 5.85
C VAL A 127 -12.62 -14.86 5.26
N LEU A 128 -11.72 -15.49 6.03
CA LEU A 128 -10.40 -15.90 5.53
C LEU A 128 -10.50 -16.97 4.43
N ALA A 129 -11.44 -17.90 4.54
CA ALA A 129 -11.67 -18.93 3.52
C ALA A 129 -12.18 -18.32 2.21
N GLU A 130 -13.19 -17.45 2.27
CA GLU A 130 -13.73 -16.75 1.10
C GLU A 130 -12.68 -15.82 0.46
N THR A 131 -11.92 -15.10 1.29
CA THR A 131 -10.82 -14.25 0.84
C THR A 131 -9.71 -15.06 0.18
N GLY A 132 -9.29 -16.17 0.80
CA GLY A 132 -8.21 -17.01 0.31
C GLY A 132 -8.54 -17.73 -0.99
N GLN A 133 -9.80 -18.11 -1.21
CA GLN A 133 -10.27 -18.66 -2.49
C GLN A 133 -10.26 -17.60 -3.59
N ALA A 134 -10.72 -16.39 -3.30
CA ALA A 134 -10.72 -15.30 -4.28
C ALA A 134 -9.31 -14.83 -4.65
N ALA A 135 -8.39 -14.72 -3.68
CA ALA A 135 -7.00 -14.35 -3.94
C ALA A 135 -6.33 -15.29 -4.96
N ARG A 136 -6.57 -16.61 -4.83
CA ARG A 136 -6.04 -17.61 -5.77
C ARG A 136 -6.64 -17.50 -7.18
N GLN A 137 -7.90 -17.08 -7.30
CA GLN A 137 -8.56 -16.88 -8.60
C GLN A 137 -8.06 -15.62 -9.31
N ASP A 138 -7.72 -14.58 -8.53
CA ASP A 138 -7.26 -13.29 -9.04
C ASP A 138 -5.72 -13.25 -9.24
N GLY A 139 -5.01 -14.37 -9.01
CA GLY A 139 -3.57 -14.51 -9.24
C GLY A 139 -2.69 -13.79 -8.20
N LEU A 140 -3.23 -13.58 -6.99
CA LEU A 140 -2.56 -12.96 -5.83
C LEU A 140 -1.89 -13.99 -4.92
#